data_AF-A0A3B8WIK2-F1
#
_entry.id   AF-A0A3B8WIK2-F1
#
_cell.length_a   1.000
_cell.length_b   1.000
_cell.length_c   1.000
_cell.angle_alpha   90.00
_cell.angle_beta   90.00
_cell.angle_gamma   90.00
#
_symmetry.space_group_name_H-M   'P 1'
#
loop_
_entity.id
_entity.type
_entity.pdbx_description
1 polymer ?
#
loop_
_entity_poly.entity_id
_entity_poly.type
_entity_poly.pdbx_seq_one_letter_code
_entity_poly.pdbx_strand_id
1 'polypeptide(L)' 'AGSIIVRQRGTRFHAGSNVGIGKDHTLFAKAEGQVKFETKGPQNRKFVSIVPAA' A
#
# COMPACT_ATOMS: atom_id res chain seq x y z
N ALA A 1 -10.50 6.04 7.25
CA ALA A 1 -9.90 5.56 5.96
C ALA A 1 -9.60 6.75 5.04
N GLY A 2 -8.69 6.63 4.05
CA GLY A 2 -8.36 7.69 3.09
C GLY A 2 -7.00 8.38 3.27
N SER A 3 -6.24 8.02 4.30
CA SER A 3 -4.91 8.58 4.54
C SER A 3 -3.91 8.19 3.46
N ILE A 4 -3.06 9.13 3.05
CA ILE A 4 -1.96 8.88 2.12
C ILE A 4 -0.86 8.11 2.87
N ILE A 5 -0.44 6.97 2.31
CA ILE A 5 0.61 6.12 2.89
C ILE A 5 1.95 6.45 2.27
N VAL A 6 2.02 6.53 0.92
CA VAL A 6 3.25 6.81 0.17
C VAL A 6 2.92 7.63 -1.07
N ARG A 7 3.64 8.73 -1.28
CA ARG A 7 3.69 9.43 -2.59
C ARG A 7 4.95 9.00 -3.33
N GLN A 8 4.79 8.56 -4.57
CA GLN A 8 5.88 8.00 -5.36
C GLN A 8 5.73 8.35 -6.84
N ARG A 9 6.86 8.42 -7.56
CA ARG A 9 6.86 8.34 -9.02
C ARG A 9 7.09 6.89 -9.43
N GLY A 10 6.18 6.34 -10.23
CA GLY A 10 6.16 4.92 -10.59
C GLY A 10 5.72 4.03 -9.43
N THR A 11 5.83 2.70 -9.59
CA THR A 11 5.34 1.70 -8.62
C THR A 11 6.48 1.02 -7.88
N ARG A 12 7.28 1.80 -7.12
CA ARG A 12 8.33 1.23 -6.25
C ARG A 12 7.72 0.39 -5.11
N PHE A 13 6.58 0.84 -4.62
CA PHE A 13 5.71 0.10 -3.72
C PHE A 13 4.39 -0.20 -4.43
N HIS A 14 3.95 -1.45 -4.34
CA HIS A 14 2.69 -1.90 -4.91
C HIS A 14 1.59 -1.91 -3.84
N ALA A 15 0.36 -1.66 -4.26
CA ALA A 15 -0.81 -1.77 -3.40
C ALA A 15 -1.06 -3.25 -3.06
N GLY A 16 -1.07 -3.56 -1.76
CA GLY A 16 -1.53 -4.83 -1.21
C GLY A 16 -2.95 -4.71 -0.65
N SER A 17 -3.29 -5.58 0.31
CA SER A 17 -4.63 -5.61 0.92
C SER A 17 -5.00 -4.27 1.57
N ASN A 18 -6.24 -3.82 1.36
CA ASN A 18 -6.79 -2.59 1.93
C ASN A 18 -6.05 -1.30 1.56
N VAL A 19 -5.24 -1.32 0.50
CA VAL A 19 -4.54 -0.14 -0.06
C VAL A 19 -5.02 0.11 -1.48
N GLY A 20 -5.22 1.37 -1.83
CA GLY A 20 -5.51 1.85 -3.18
C GLY A 20 -4.31 2.54 -3.80
N ILE A 21 -4.32 2.65 -5.14
CA ILE A 21 -3.34 3.42 -5.91
C ILE A 21 -4.07 4.51 -6.70
N GLY A 22 -3.59 5.75 -6.58
CA GLY A 22 -4.10 6.91 -7.32
C GLY A 22 -3.53 6.98 -8.74
N LYS A 23 -4.04 7.92 -9.55
CA LYS A 23 -3.57 8.16 -10.93
C LYS A 23 -2.08 8.51 -11.00
N ASP A 24 -1.57 9.20 -9.98
CA ASP A 24 -0.16 9.58 -9.83
C ASP A 24 0.70 8.51 -9.14
N HIS A 25 0.17 7.28 -8.97
CA HIS A 25 0.77 6.18 -8.22
C HIS A 25 0.87 6.38 -6.70
N THR A 26 0.21 7.41 -6.14
CA THR A 26 0.11 7.59 -4.69
C THR A 26 -0.65 6.41 -4.06
N LEU A 27 -0.10 5.81 -3.01
CA LEU A 27 -0.76 4.77 -2.24
C LEU A 27 -1.58 5.38 -1.09
N PHE A 28 -2.83 4.95 -0.94
CA PHE A 28 -3.75 5.44 0.08
C PHE A 28 -4.51 4.31 0.79
N ALA A 29 -4.89 4.55 2.04
CA ALA A 29 -5.62 3.61 2.87
C ALA A 29 -7.09 3.48 2.45
N LYS A 30 -7.57 2.26 2.13
CA LYS A 30 -8.99 1.99 1.89
C LYS A 30 -9.75 1.59 3.16
N ALA A 31 -9.05 1.04 4.15
CA ALA A 31 -9.60 0.70 5.46
C ALA A 31 -8.74 1.30 6.58
N GLU A 32 -9.27 1.29 7.79
CA GLU A 32 -8.53 1.65 9.00
C GLU A 32 -7.76 0.45 9.53
N GLY A 33 -6.63 0.72 10.17
CA GLY A 33 -5.72 -0.32 10.65
C GLY A 33 -4.27 0.13 10.61
N GLN A 34 -3.37 -0.82 10.76
CA GLN A 34 -1.93 -0.60 10.79
C GLN A 34 -1.31 -0.86 9.42
N VAL A 35 -0.39 0.01 9.00
CA VAL A 35 0.34 -0.13 7.74
C VAL A 35 1.41 -1.21 7.89
N LYS A 36 1.43 -2.18 6.96
CA LYS A 36 2.42 -3.25 6.88
C LYS A 36 3.14 -3.19 5.55
N PHE A 37 4.47 -3.18 5.62
CA PHE A 37 5.35 -3.30 4.47
C PHE A 37 5.86 -4.73 4.36
N GLU A 38 5.77 -5.31 3.18
CA GLU A 38 6.18 -6.70 2.95
C GLU A 38 6.78 -6.88 1.56
N THR A 39 7.83 -7.68 1.45
CA THR A 39 8.40 -8.09 0.17
C THR A 39 7.83 -9.44 -0.20
N LYS A 40 7.17 -9.54 -1.35
CA LYS A 40 6.45 -10.75 -1.78
C LYS A 40 6.60 -11.03 -3.27
N GLY A 41 6.33 -12.28 -3.63
CA GLY A 41 6.29 -12.78 -5.01
C GLY A 41 7.67 -13.16 -5.57
N PRO A 42 7.68 -13.83 -6.74
CA PRO A 42 8.92 -14.36 -7.36
C PRO A 42 9.91 -13.27 -7.79
N GLN A 43 9.44 -12.03 -7.92
CA GLN A 43 10.26 -10.87 -8.30
C GLN A 43 10.67 -10.00 -7.11
N ASN A 44 10.44 -10.45 -5.86
CA ASN A 44 10.79 -9.71 -4.64
C ASN A 44 10.30 -8.26 -4.65
N ARG A 45 9.05 -8.05 -5.06
CA ARG A 45 8.44 -6.72 -5.13
C ARG A 45 7.97 -6.30 -3.74
N LYS A 46 8.03 -4.98 -3.47
CA LYS A 46 7.59 -4.41 -2.20
C LYS A 46 6.11 -4.07 -2.27
N PHE A 47 5.33 -4.57 -1.32
CA PHE A 47 3.90 -4.33 -1.18
C PHE A 47 3.60 -3.60 0.13
N VAL A 48 2.53 -2.81 0.10
CA VAL A 48 2.01 -2.08 1.26
C VAL A 48 0.58 -2.53 1.48
N SER A 49 0.30 -3.10 2.63
CA SER A 49 -1.04 -3.53 3.03
C SER A 49 -1.46 -2.83 4.33
N ILE A 50 -2.76 -2.78 4.59
CA ILE A 50 -3.29 -2.37 5.89
C ILE A 50 -3.90 -3.59 6.56
N VAL A 51 -3.37 -3.90 7.74
CA VAL A 51 -3.88 -4.93 8.63
C VAL A 51 -4.89 -4.24 9.56
N PRO A 52 -6.19 -4.59 9.48
CA PRO A 52 -7.19 -4.05 10.40
C PRO A 52 -6.78 -4.36 11.83
N ALA A 53 -6.77 -3.34 12.70
CA ALA A 53 -6.71 -3.57 14.14
C ALA A 53 -8.15 -3.89 14.57
N ALA A 54 -8.34 -5.10 15.11
CA ALA A 54 -9.62 -5.52 15.69
C ALA A 54 -9.97 -4.68 16.93
#